data_AF-A0A7Y8PRU5-F1
#
_entry.id   AF-A0A7Y8PRU5-F1
#
_cell.length_a   1.000
_cell.length_b   1.000
_cell.length_c   1.000
_cell.angle_alpha   90.00
_cell.angle_beta   90.00
_cell.angle_gamma   90.00
#
_symmetry.space_group_name_H-M   'P 1'
#
loop_
_entity.id
_entity.type
_entity.pdbx_description
1 polymer ?
#
loop_
_entity_poly.entity_id
_entity_poly.type
_entity_poly.pdbx_seq_one_letter_code
_entity_poly.pdbx_strand_id
1 'polypeptide(L)'
;MEKINQSELLEKLGIAAFGKTWKADLADNLPVARPTITDWMSGKKPIPVGVWSDIQRILNSRLLAIKSGILELSEQKHVIVIEEMQRKGKVVINDAFAEYLNAMSDDQIQDALKSYKSEYAKLSKEYPNDSFADILTIKDALDFQICVRDLNGNLDLAIAEDCATSYQNNLNLAKSFDLDEIFMIQRLKEITA
;
A
#
# COMPACT_ATOMS: atom_id res chain seq x y z
N MET A 1 41.07 -12.43 2.01
CA MET A 1 39.70 -12.58 1.47
C MET A 1 39.23 -13.99 1.77
N GLU A 2 38.12 -14.12 2.48
CA GLU A 2 37.49 -15.41 2.74
C GLU A 2 36.90 -15.97 1.44
N LYS A 3 37.07 -17.29 1.20
CA LYS A 3 36.63 -17.93 -0.04
C LYS A 3 35.11 -18.12 0.03
N ILE A 4 34.36 -17.52 -0.90
CA ILE A 4 32.90 -17.63 -0.95
C ILE A 4 32.50 -19.10 -1.10
N ASN A 5 31.59 -19.59 -0.26
CA ASN A 5 30.92 -20.86 -0.46
C ASN A 5 29.85 -20.72 -1.54
N GLN A 6 30.18 -21.13 -2.76
CA GLN A 6 29.31 -21.00 -3.92
C GLN A 6 28.04 -21.85 -3.81
N SER A 7 28.09 -23.02 -3.17
CA SER A 7 26.91 -23.87 -2.99
C SER A 7 25.90 -23.22 -2.04
N GLU A 8 26.36 -22.67 -0.92
CA GLU A 8 25.50 -21.92 0.01
C GLU A 8 24.89 -20.68 -0.65
N LEU A 9 25.69 -19.96 -1.45
CA LEU A 9 25.18 -18.82 -2.20
C LEU A 9 24.10 -19.24 -3.22
N LEU A 10 24.35 -20.31 -3.99
CA LEU A 10 23.39 -20.83 -4.95
C LEU A 10 22.07 -21.23 -4.29
N GLU A 11 22.13 -21.91 -3.16
CA GLU A 11 20.94 -22.32 -2.40
C GLU A 11 20.15 -21.11 -1.89
N LYS A 12 20.83 -20.15 -1.26
CA LYS A 12 20.19 -18.92 -0.76
C LYS A 12 19.46 -18.17 -1.88
N LEU A 13 20.12 -17.99 -3.02
CA LEU A 13 19.56 -17.27 -4.17
C LEU A 13 18.42 -18.06 -4.84
N GLY A 14 18.56 -19.37 -4.96
CA GLY A 14 17.50 -20.24 -5.47
C GLY A 14 16.25 -20.18 -4.61
N ILE A 15 16.40 -20.33 -3.29
CA ILE A 15 15.29 -20.22 -2.33
C ILE A 15 14.64 -18.84 -2.41
N ALA A 16 15.42 -17.76 -2.50
CA ALA A 16 14.88 -16.41 -2.65
C ALA A 16 14.05 -16.24 -3.94
N ALA A 17 14.47 -16.87 -5.05
CA ALA A 17 13.79 -16.76 -6.33
C ALA A 17 12.53 -17.64 -6.44
N PHE A 18 12.53 -18.83 -5.82
CA PHE A 18 11.57 -19.89 -6.12
C PHE A 18 11.03 -20.66 -4.88
N GLY A 19 11.53 -20.37 -3.69
CA GLY A 19 11.09 -21.04 -2.46
C GLY A 19 11.50 -22.52 -2.39
N LYS A 20 10.58 -23.38 -1.93
CA LYS A 20 10.88 -24.80 -1.61
C LYS A 20 11.27 -25.64 -2.83
N THR A 21 10.79 -25.29 -4.01
CA THR A 21 11.00 -26.03 -5.27
C THR A 21 12.22 -25.55 -6.06
N TRP A 22 13.07 -24.70 -5.46
CA TRP A 22 14.07 -23.92 -6.18
C TRP A 22 15.00 -24.69 -7.10
N LYS A 23 15.40 -25.92 -6.77
CA LYS A 23 16.32 -26.70 -7.64
C LYS A 23 15.68 -27.06 -8.97
N ALA A 24 14.39 -27.39 -8.95
CA ALA A 24 13.63 -27.71 -10.16
C ALA A 24 13.43 -26.44 -10.99
N ASP A 25 12.90 -25.39 -10.36
CA ASP A 25 12.55 -24.16 -11.06
C ASP A 25 13.80 -23.43 -11.59
N LEU A 26 14.90 -23.44 -10.84
CA LEU A 26 16.16 -22.86 -11.29
C LEU A 26 16.74 -23.63 -12.48
N ALA A 27 16.63 -24.96 -12.51
CA ALA A 27 17.07 -25.76 -13.65
C ALA A 27 16.28 -25.41 -14.91
N ASP A 28 14.96 -25.27 -14.78
CA ASP A 28 14.06 -24.92 -15.87
C ASP A 28 14.30 -23.47 -16.38
N ASN A 29 14.68 -22.54 -15.49
CA ASN A 29 14.99 -21.14 -15.83
C ASN A 29 16.43 -20.92 -16.33
N LEU A 30 17.38 -21.81 -16.02
CA LEU A 30 18.77 -21.81 -16.52
C LEU A 30 18.98 -22.73 -17.74
N PRO A 31 17.90 -23.14 -18.42
CA PRO A 31 17.79 -24.35 -19.25
C PRO A 31 18.85 -25.46 -19.04
N VAL A 32 19.07 -25.91 -17.80
CA VAL A 32 19.97 -27.03 -17.49
C VAL A 32 19.20 -28.24 -16.96
N ALA A 33 19.75 -29.44 -17.11
CA ALA A 33 19.18 -30.63 -16.48
C ALA A 33 19.21 -30.49 -14.94
N ARG A 34 18.14 -30.91 -14.24
CA ARG A 34 18.07 -30.87 -12.76
C ARG A 34 19.27 -31.49 -12.03
N PRO A 35 19.85 -32.64 -12.48
CA PRO A 35 21.06 -33.18 -11.87
C PRO A 35 22.26 -32.22 -11.89
N THR A 36 22.32 -31.29 -12.84
CA THR A 36 23.38 -30.27 -12.93
C THR A 36 23.38 -29.37 -11.69
N ILE A 37 22.19 -28.97 -11.20
CA ILE A 37 22.07 -28.17 -9.98
C ILE A 37 22.59 -28.97 -8.77
N THR A 38 22.29 -30.27 -8.70
CA THR A 38 22.81 -31.16 -7.64
C THR A 38 24.32 -31.37 -7.73
N ASP A 39 24.86 -31.53 -8.93
CA ASP A 39 26.30 -31.63 -9.18
C ASP A 39 27.03 -30.34 -8.74
N TRP A 40 26.43 -29.16 -8.96
CA TRP A 40 26.94 -27.89 -8.47
C TRP A 40 26.91 -27.80 -6.94
N MET A 41 25.77 -28.13 -6.32
CA MET A 41 25.61 -28.08 -4.87
C MET A 41 26.61 -28.99 -4.13
N SER A 42 26.87 -30.18 -4.67
CA SER A 42 27.82 -31.15 -4.12
C SER A 42 29.29 -30.83 -4.43
N GLY A 43 29.57 -29.80 -5.22
CA GLY A 43 30.92 -29.46 -5.68
C GLY A 43 31.50 -30.42 -6.72
N LYS A 44 30.72 -31.41 -7.19
CA LYS A 44 31.13 -32.36 -8.24
C LYS A 44 31.38 -31.68 -9.58
N LYS A 45 30.68 -30.58 -9.87
CA LYS A 45 30.95 -29.68 -11.00
C LYS A 45 31.05 -28.24 -10.52
N PRO A 46 31.96 -27.42 -11.06
CA PRO A 46 31.96 -26.00 -10.79
C PRO A 46 30.72 -25.33 -11.40
N ILE A 47 30.24 -24.27 -10.76
CA ILE A 47 29.18 -23.41 -11.32
C ILE A 47 29.82 -22.51 -12.39
N PRO A 48 29.36 -22.53 -13.65
CA PRO A 48 29.89 -21.64 -14.69
C PRO A 48 29.69 -20.17 -14.31
N VAL A 49 30.68 -19.32 -14.60
CA VAL A 49 30.64 -17.89 -14.19
C VAL A 49 29.41 -17.16 -14.77
N GLY A 50 28.99 -17.47 -16.00
CA GLY A 50 27.81 -16.88 -16.63
C GLY A 50 26.49 -17.19 -15.92
N VAL A 51 26.40 -18.32 -15.21
CA VAL A 51 25.20 -18.71 -14.46
C VAL A 51 24.89 -17.69 -13.36
N TRP A 52 25.90 -17.05 -12.78
CA TRP A 52 25.67 -16.01 -11.76
C TRP A 52 24.96 -14.78 -12.34
N SER A 53 25.30 -14.38 -13.57
CA SER A 53 24.61 -13.29 -14.26
C SER A 53 23.17 -13.66 -14.62
N ASP A 54 22.92 -14.92 -15.00
CA ASP A 54 21.57 -15.40 -15.26
C ASP A 54 20.72 -15.45 -13.98
N ILE A 55 21.28 -15.93 -12.86
CA ILE A 55 20.61 -15.91 -11.55
C ILE A 55 20.29 -14.47 -11.14
N GLN A 56 21.21 -13.53 -11.32
CA GLN A 56 20.96 -12.12 -11.01
C GLN A 56 19.81 -11.55 -11.85
N ARG A 57 19.75 -11.88 -13.15
CA ARG A 57 18.66 -11.47 -14.04
C ARG A 57 17.31 -12.05 -13.61
N ILE A 58 17.28 -13.33 -13.22
CA ILE A 58 16.09 -13.99 -12.66
C ILE A 58 15.62 -13.25 -11.40
N LEU A 59 16.51 -13.00 -10.45
CA LEU A 59 16.18 -12.31 -9.20
C LEU A 59 15.65 -10.90 -9.43
N ASN A 60 16.28 -10.13 -10.31
CA ASN A 60 15.82 -8.78 -10.65
C ASN A 60 14.43 -8.79 -11.28
N SER A 61 14.16 -9.73 -12.19
CA SER A 61 12.84 -9.90 -12.78
C SER A 61 11.78 -10.26 -11.73
N ARG A 62 12.11 -11.14 -10.79
CA ARG A 62 11.21 -11.52 -9.68
C ARG A 62 10.97 -10.35 -8.74
N LEU A 63 12.00 -9.61 -8.38
CA LEU A 63 11.89 -8.41 -7.55
C LEU A 63 10.96 -7.37 -8.17
N LEU A 64 11.10 -7.13 -9.49
CA LEU A 64 10.21 -6.22 -10.21
C LEU A 64 8.76 -6.70 -10.16
N ALA A 65 8.50 -7.97 -10.48
CA ALA A 65 7.16 -8.53 -10.42
C ALA A 65 6.54 -8.45 -9.02
N ILE A 66 7.31 -8.72 -7.97
CA ILE A 66 6.86 -8.61 -6.57
C ILE A 66 6.52 -7.15 -6.24
N LYS A 67 7.39 -6.20 -6.59
CA LYS A 67 7.13 -4.77 -6.36
C LYS A 67 5.87 -4.30 -7.08
N SER A 68 5.69 -4.72 -8.33
CA SER A 68 4.46 -4.40 -9.09
C SER A 68 3.21 -4.98 -8.43
N GLY A 69 3.27 -6.25 -7.99
CA GLY A 69 2.12 -6.86 -7.29
C GLY A 69 1.81 -6.21 -5.94
N ILE A 70 2.83 -5.75 -5.21
CA ILE A 70 2.63 -4.98 -3.97
C ILE A 70 1.94 -3.64 -4.28
N LEU A 71 2.39 -2.93 -5.32
CA LEU A 71 1.79 -1.66 -5.73
C LEU A 71 0.32 -1.84 -6.13
N GLU A 72 0.04 -2.81 -7.00
CA GLU A 72 -1.34 -3.12 -7.43
C GLU A 72 -2.22 -3.48 -6.21
N LEU A 73 -1.71 -4.28 -5.29
CA LEU A 73 -2.45 -4.61 -4.06
C LEU A 73 -2.73 -3.36 -3.22
N SER A 74 -1.76 -2.46 -3.03
CA SER A 74 -1.97 -1.20 -2.28
C SER A 74 -3.03 -0.32 -2.93
N GLU A 75 -3.03 -0.22 -4.26
CA GLU A 75 -4.02 0.54 -5.02
C GLU A 75 -5.42 -0.08 -4.94
N GLN A 76 -5.55 -1.41 -4.89
CA GLN A 76 -6.86 -2.08 -4.90
C GLN A 76 -7.41 -2.40 -3.51
N LYS A 77 -6.58 -2.40 -2.47
CA LYS A 77 -6.97 -2.86 -1.12
C LYS A 77 -8.18 -2.11 -0.56
N HIS A 78 -8.21 -0.79 -0.70
CA HIS A 78 -9.32 0.03 -0.22
C HIS A 78 -10.63 -0.28 -0.96
N VAL A 79 -10.57 -0.55 -2.28
CA VAL A 79 -11.74 -0.94 -3.08
C VAL A 79 -12.32 -2.26 -2.55
N ILE A 80 -11.48 -3.27 -2.36
CA ILE A 80 -11.89 -4.58 -1.82
C ILE A 80 -12.54 -4.44 -0.44
N VAL A 81 -11.97 -3.61 0.43
CA VAL A 81 -12.51 -3.37 1.77
C VAL A 81 -13.85 -2.64 1.71
N ILE A 82 -13.99 -1.63 0.86
CA ILE A 82 -15.24 -0.89 0.67
C ILE A 82 -16.34 -1.82 0.12
N GLU A 83 -16.03 -2.67 -0.86
CA GLU A 83 -16.97 -3.67 -1.38
C GLU A 83 -17.44 -4.64 -0.29
N GLU A 84 -16.52 -5.10 0.57
CA GLU A 84 -16.86 -5.97 1.70
C GLU A 84 -17.72 -5.26 2.75
N MET A 85 -17.47 -3.96 3.01
CA MET A 85 -18.31 -3.13 3.87
C MET A 85 -19.73 -3.02 3.30
N GLN A 86 -19.85 -2.70 2.01
CA GLN A 86 -21.16 -2.63 1.31
C GLN A 86 -21.90 -3.96 1.35
N ARG A 87 -21.21 -5.08 1.10
CA ARG A 87 -21.79 -6.43 1.18
C ARG A 87 -22.34 -6.75 2.57
N LYS A 88 -21.73 -6.19 3.62
CA LYS A 88 -22.17 -6.31 5.02
C LYS A 88 -23.25 -5.29 5.41
N GLY A 89 -23.67 -4.42 4.50
CA GLY A 89 -24.63 -3.35 4.78
C GLY A 89 -24.07 -2.25 5.67
N LYS A 90 -22.75 -2.09 5.74
CA LYS A 90 -22.09 -1.04 6.52
C LYS A 90 -22.12 0.29 5.77
N VAL A 91 -22.10 1.39 6.53
CA VAL A 91 -21.96 2.74 5.97
C VAL A 91 -20.57 2.90 5.33
N VAL A 92 -20.54 3.49 4.14
CA VAL A 92 -19.31 3.81 3.40
C VAL A 92 -19.38 5.25 2.86
N ILE A 93 -18.23 5.83 2.53
CA ILE A 93 -18.16 7.11 1.84
C ILE A 93 -18.05 6.84 0.33
N ASN A 94 -18.97 7.39 -0.45
CA ASN A 94 -19.08 7.13 -1.90
C ASN A 94 -19.54 8.36 -2.69
N ASP A 95 -18.80 9.47 -2.53
CA ASP A 95 -19.06 10.74 -3.20
C ASP A 95 -17.81 11.27 -3.94
N ALA A 96 -17.93 12.47 -4.52
CA ALA A 96 -16.86 13.07 -5.32
C ALA A 96 -15.57 13.33 -4.52
N PHE A 97 -15.66 13.60 -3.21
CA PHE A 97 -14.48 13.78 -2.39
C PHE A 97 -13.81 12.44 -2.09
N ALA A 98 -14.61 11.39 -1.83
CA ALA A 98 -14.10 10.03 -1.70
C ALA A 98 -13.41 9.54 -2.97
N GLU A 99 -13.99 9.82 -4.15
CA GLU A 99 -13.37 9.49 -5.45
C GLU A 99 -12.00 10.19 -5.62
N TYR A 100 -11.91 11.46 -5.24
CA TYR A 100 -10.64 12.20 -5.24
C TYR A 100 -9.60 11.55 -4.33
N LEU A 101 -9.98 11.15 -3.11
CA LEU A 101 -9.09 10.48 -2.16
C LEU A 101 -8.70 9.06 -2.61
N ASN A 102 -9.62 8.32 -3.25
CA ASN A 102 -9.34 6.99 -3.79
C ASN A 102 -8.25 7.03 -4.88
N ALA A 103 -8.20 8.12 -5.66
CA ALA A 103 -7.16 8.35 -6.67
C ALA A 103 -5.78 8.71 -6.10
N MET A 104 -5.67 8.96 -4.79
CA MET A 104 -4.39 9.26 -4.13
C MET A 104 -3.63 7.99 -3.75
N SER A 105 -2.30 8.06 -3.79
CA SER A 105 -1.43 7.01 -3.24
C SER A 105 -1.44 7.02 -1.71
N ASP A 106 -1.00 5.92 -1.10
CA ASP A 106 -0.90 5.81 0.36
C ASP A 106 0.00 6.90 0.97
N ASP A 107 1.11 7.25 0.29
CA ASP A 107 2.00 8.35 0.70
C ASP A 107 1.27 9.71 0.67
N GLN A 108 0.49 9.95 -0.39
CA GLN A 108 -0.30 11.18 -0.52
C GLN A 108 -1.38 11.28 0.57
N ILE A 109 -2.02 10.16 0.94
CA ILE A 109 -2.99 10.12 2.06
C ILE A 109 -2.30 10.42 3.39
N GLN A 110 -1.11 9.87 3.63
CA GLN A 110 -0.33 10.14 4.85
C GLN A 110 0.13 11.60 4.93
N ASP A 111 0.55 12.19 3.82
CA ASP A 111 0.94 13.60 3.78
C ASP A 111 -0.27 14.53 3.96
N ALA A 112 -1.39 14.21 3.32
CA ALA A 112 -2.66 14.91 3.55
C ALA A 112 -3.08 14.89 5.03
N LEU A 113 -2.94 13.75 5.72
CA LEU A 113 -3.21 13.64 7.15
C LEU A 113 -2.32 14.58 7.99
N LYS A 114 -1.02 14.70 7.65
CA LYS A 114 -0.09 15.60 8.35
C LYS A 114 -0.48 17.06 8.12
N SER A 115 -0.75 17.43 6.87
CA SER A 115 -1.21 18.77 6.48
C SER A 115 -2.49 19.17 7.20
N TYR A 116 -3.49 18.28 7.19
CA TYR A 116 -4.73 18.44 7.95
C TYR A 116 -4.46 18.71 9.43
N LYS A 117 -3.62 17.90 10.09
CA LYS A 117 -3.31 18.06 11.53
C LYS A 117 -2.64 19.40 11.83
N SER A 118 -1.75 19.86 10.96
CA SER A 118 -1.08 21.15 11.08
C SER A 118 -2.06 22.32 10.94
N GLU A 119 -2.92 22.30 9.91
CA GLU A 119 -3.92 23.36 9.70
C GLU A 119 -4.95 23.37 10.83
N TYR A 120 -5.46 22.21 11.26
CA TYR A 120 -6.37 22.13 12.41
C TYR A 120 -5.74 22.74 13.66
N ALA A 121 -4.49 22.40 13.99
CA ALA A 121 -3.80 22.97 15.15
C ALA A 121 -3.63 24.49 15.06
N LYS A 122 -3.38 25.03 13.86
CA LYS A 122 -3.31 26.47 13.60
C LYS A 122 -4.67 27.13 13.81
N LEU A 123 -5.72 26.61 13.18
CA LEU A 123 -7.09 27.14 13.29
C LEU A 123 -7.61 27.09 14.73
N SER A 124 -7.42 25.97 15.44
CA SER A 124 -7.81 25.85 16.85
C SER A 124 -7.06 26.81 17.77
N LYS A 125 -5.86 27.26 17.40
CA LYS A 125 -5.14 28.29 18.16
C LYS A 125 -5.69 29.69 17.90
N GLU A 126 -6.07 29.97 16.67
CA GLU A 126 -6.59 31.27 16.24
C GLU A 126 -8.05 31.47 16.67
N TYR A 127 -8.87 30.42 16.59
CA TYR A 127 -10.29 30.40 16.93
C TYR A 127 -10.59 29.26 17.92
N PRO A 128 -10.22 29.40 19.21
CA PRO A 128 -10.25 28.30 20.19
C PRO A 128 -11.64 27.81 20.60
N ASN A 129 -12.70 28.57 20.28
CA ASN A 129 -14.08 28.21 20.61
C ASN A 129 -14.89 27.79 19.38
N ASP A 130 -14.25 27.76 18.21
CA ASP A 130 -14.92 27.49 16.95
C ASP A 130 -14.74 26.03 16.55
N SER A 131 -15.70 25.54 15.78
CA SER A 131 -15.64 24.23 15.13
C SER A 131 -15.64 24.43 13.62
N PHE A 132 -14.81 23.67 12.92
CA PHE A 132 -14.56 23.84 11.49
C PHE A 132 -15.17 22.65 10.74
N ALA A 133 -16.40 22.82 10.24
CA ALA A 133 -17.15 21.73 9.61
C ALA A 133 -16.43 21.13 8.39
N ASP A 134 -15.75 21.97 7.60
CA ASP A 134 -14.90 21.53 6.48
C ASP A 134 -13.72 20.67 6.96
N ILE A 135 -12.99 21.13 7.98
CA ILE A 135 -11.82 20.44 8.51
C ILE A 135 -12.21 19.12 9.18
N LEU A 136 -13.34 19.07 9.91
CA LEU A 136 -13.87 17.83 10.49
C LEU A 136 -14.33 16.83 9.41
N THR A 137 -14.94 17.33 8.33
CA THR A 137 -15.34 16.48 7.18
C THR A 137 -14.10 15.88 6.51
N ILE A 138 -13.06 16.69 6.28
CA ILE A 138 -11.77 16.23 5.75
C ILE A 138 -11.13 15.20 6.67
N LYS A 139 -11.11 15.46 7.98
CA LYS A 139 -10.59 14.52 8.99
C LYS A 139 -11.22 13.14 8.85
N ASP A 140 -12.55 13.07 8.86
CA ASP A 140 -13.25 11.78 8.88
C ASP A 140 -13.07 11.02 7.57
N ALA A 141 -12.99 11.73 6.43
CA ALA A 141 -12.66 11.11 5.16
C ALA A 141 -11.24 10.55 5.13
N LEU A 142 -10.25 11.27 5.67
CA LEU A 142 -8.87 10.80 5.76
C LEU A 142 -8.73 9.62 6.74
N ASP A 143 -9.40 9.68 7.89
CA ASP A 143 -9.42 8.58 8.87
C ASP A 143 -10.09 7.34 8.28
N PHE A 144 -11.18 7.51 7.52
CA PHE A 144 -11.79 6.43 6.75
C PHE A 144 -10.79 5.80 5.78
N GLN A 145 -10.09 6.60 4.97
CA GLN A 145 -9.06 6.13 4.03
C GLN A 145 -7.94 5.36 4.73
N ILE A 146 -7.44 5.86 5.86
CA ILE A 146 -6.42 5.18 6.67
C ILE A 146 -6.90 3.80 7.12
N CYS A 147 -8.18 3.69 7.51
CA CYS A 147 -8.78 2.43 7.92
C CYS A 147 -8.96 1.47 6.75
N VAL A 148 -9.58 1.90 5.64
CA VAL A 148 -9.89 0.99 4.52
C VAL A 148 -8.66 0.59 3.71
N ARG A 149 -7.63 1.43 3.69
CA ARG A 149 -6.29 1.07 3.17
C ARG A 149 -5.48 0.26 4.18
N ASP A 150 -5.91 0.25 5.44
CA ASP A 150 -5.25 -0.43 6.55
C ASP A 150 -3.77 -0.03 6.62
N LEU A 151 -3.53 1.29 6.62
CA LEU A 151 -2.18 1.87 6.67
C LEU A 151 -1.51 1.66 8.03
N ASN A 152 -2.30 1.32 9.05
CA ASN A 152 -1.83 1.04 10.40
C ASN A 152 -1.66 -0.48 10.69
N GLY A 153 -2.05 -1.36 9.76
CA GLY A 153 -1.94 -2.82 9.93
C GLY A 153 -2.91 -3.43 10.96
N ASN A 154 -4.05 -2.78 11.21
CA ASN A 154 -5.07 -3.15 12.18
C ASN A 154 -6.50 -2.97 11.64
N LEU A 155 -6.77 -3.35 10.38
CA LEU A 155 -8.08 -3.25 9.73
C LEU A 155 -9.25 -3.61 10.65
N ASP A 156 -10.10 -2.62 10.91
CA ASP A 156 -11.33 -2.77 11.67
C ASP A 156 -12.50 -2.10 10.92
N LEU A 157 -13.45 -2.92 10.48
CA LEU A 157 -14.61 -2.46 9.73
C LEU A 157 -15.64 -1.72 10.58
N ALA A 158 -15.58 -1.82 11.92
CA ALA A 158 -16.41 -1.01 12.81
C ALA A 158 -15.86 0.42 12.86
N ILE A 159 -14.54 0.58 13.04
CA ILE A 159 -13.88 1.89 13.05
C ILE A 159 -14.08 2.60 11.71
N ALA A 160 -13.91 1.89 10.58
CA ALA A 160 -14.18 2.47 9.26
C ALA A 160 -15.64 2.93 9.11
N GLU A 161 -16.60 2.17 9.62
CA GLU A 161 -18.02 2.54 9.58
C GLU A 161 -18.33 3.76 10.48
N ASP A 162 -17.70 3.85 11.64
CA ASP A 162 -17.82 5.01 12.53
C ASP A 162 -17.28 6.29 11.85
N CYS A 163 -16.13 6.19 11.18
CA CYS A 163 -15.58 7.28 10.37
C CYS A 163 -16.54 7.70 9.25
N ALA A 164 -17.10 6.74 8.50
CA ALA A 164 -18.05 7.04 7.42
C ALA A 164 -19.35 7.68 7.93
N THR A 165 -19.85 7.22 9.07
CA THR A 165 -21.04 7.79 9.72
C THR A 165 -20.78 9.22 10.21
N SER A 166 -19.63 9.44 10.86
CA SER A 166 -19.20 10.78 11.29
C SER A 166 -19.03 11.73 10.11
N TYR A 167 -18.39 11.24 9.04
CA TYR A 167 -18.25 11.97 7.79
C TYR A 167 -19.60 12.44 7.23
N GLN A 168 -20.60 11.55 7.14
CA GLN A 168 -21.91 11.91 6.59
C GLN A 168 -22.59 13.01 7.42
N ASN A 169 -22.47 12.95 8.75
CA ASN A 169 -23.01 13.97 9.65
C ASN A 169 -22.31 15.32 9.46
N ASN A 170 -20.98 15.31 9.38
CA ASN A 170 -20.17 16.52 9.19
C ASN A 170 -20.38 17.13 7.79
N LEU A 171 -20.47 16.31 6.74
CA LEU A 171 -20.77 16.77 5.38
C LEU A 171 -22.17 17.40 5.30
N ASN A 172 -23.17 16.80 5.96
CA ASN A 172 -24.52 17.38 6.02
C ASN A 172 -24.51 18.75 6.70
N LEU A 173 -23.74 18.91 7.79
CA LEU A 173 -23.55 20.20 8.43
C LEU A 173 -22.81 21.18 7.51
N ALA A 174 -21.72 20.76 6.87
CA ALA A 174 -20.92 21.58 5.96
C ALA A 174 -21.77 22.09 4.79
N LYS A 175 -22.62 21.25 4.21
CA LYS A 175 -23.59 21.63 3.16
C LYS A 175 -24.59 22.69 3.60
N SER A 176 -24.89 22.82 4.90
CA SER A 176 -25.73 23.93 5.40
C SER A 176 -25.05 25.29 5.34
N PHE A 177 -23.73 25.32 5.10
CA PHE A 177 -22.90 26.50 4.87
C PHE A 177 -22.39 26.58 3.42
N ASP A 178 -23.04 25.86 2.48
CA ASP A 178 -22.63 25.76 1.06
C ASP A 178 -21.21 25.17 0.85
N LEU A 179 -20.75 24.34 1.80
CA LEU A 179 -19.46 23.64 1.72
C LEU A 179 -19.70 22.18 1.30
N ASP A 180 -19.70 21.95 -0.01
CA ASP A 180 -19.94 20.63 -0.61
C ASP A 180 -18.64 19.81 -0.79
N GLU A 181 -18.77 18.66 -1.44
CA GLU A 181 -17.65 17.75 -1.73
C GLU A 181 -16.58 18.41 -2.60
N ILE A 182 -16.98 19.28 -3.54
CA ILE A 182 -16.04 20.01 -4.40
C ILE A 182 -15.26 21.03 -3.58
N PHE A 183 -15.92 21.70 -2.62
CA PHE A 183 -15.24 22.55 -1.66
C PHE A 183 -14.21 21.75 -0.85
N MET A 184 -14.55 20.55 -0.36
CA MET A 184 -13.60 19.70 0.40
C MET A 184 -12.36 19.35 -0.43
N ILE A 185 -12.53 19.06 -1.72
CA ILE A 185 -11.40 18.81 -2.64
C ILE A 185 -10.49 20.04 -2.72
N GLN A 186 -11.05 21.23 -2.91
CA GLN A 186 -10.25 22.46 -3.02
C GLN A 186 -9.59 22.81 -1.70
N ARG A 187 -10.33 22.68 -0.60
CA ARG A 187 -9.82 22.93 0.74
C ARG A 187 -8.68 21.98 1.09
N LEU A 188 -8.78 20.71 0.74
CA LEU A 188 -7.69 19.76 0.93
C LEU A 188 -6.46 20.14 0.09
N LYS A 189 -6.65 20.55 -1.17
CA LYS A 189 -5.55 21.03 -2.02
C LYS A 189 -4.84 22.23 -1.40
N GLU A 190 -5.58 23.21 -0.90
CA GLU A 190 -5.03 24.41 -0.23
C GLU A 190 -4.13 24.07 0.95
N ILE A 191 -4.54 23.13 1.80
CA ILE A 191 -3.77 22.77 3.01
C ILE A 191 -2.60 21.83 2.71
N THR A 192 -2.60 21.18 1.55
CA THR A 192 -1.52 20.30 1.09
C THR A 192 -0.50 20.98 0.16
N ALA A 193 -0.75 22.22 -0.25
CA ALA A 193 0.14 23.02 -1.09
C ALA A 193 1.35 23.55 -0.30
#